data_AF-A0A2H6B0Q9-F1
#
_entry.id   AF-A0A2H6B0Q9-F1
#
_cell.length_a   1.000
_cell.length_b   1.000
_cell.length_c   1.000
_cell.angle_alpha   90.00
_cell.angle_beta   90.00
_cell.angle_gamma   90.00
#
_symmetry.space_group_name_H-M   'P 1'
#
loop_
_entity.id
_entity.type
_entity.pdbx_description
1 polymer ?
#
loop_
_entity_poly.entity_id
_entity_poly.type
_entity_poly.pdbx_seq_one_letter_code
_entity_poly.pdbx_strand_id
1 'polypeptide(L)'
;MSETRIRARLPQLDLELQIGRDEARGSEWLMLSLRAVPSFVEAAQLFDPFAWWQAAVALNPWLAWPWSAMRLPAPAWTLAPRQDEAGEEDIRLLRA
;
A
#
# COMPACT_ATOMS: atom_id res chain seq x y z
N MET A 1 -9.97 -30.88 31.99
CA MET A 1 -8.90 -30.12 31.30
C MET A 1 -9.56 -29.19 30.29
N SER A 2 -9.54 -27.88 30.55
CA SER A 2 -10.12 -26.86 29.68
C SER A 2 -9.01 -26.03 29.02
N GLU A 3 -9.07 -25.90 27.70
CA GLU A 3 -8.16 -25.09 26.89
C GLU A 3 -9.01 -24.09 26.10
N THR A 4 -8.66 -22.80 26.18
CA THR A 4 -9.25 -21.73 25.37
C THR A 4 -8.18 -21.20 24.44
N ARG A 5 -8.48 -21.19 23.14
CA ARG A 5 -7.58 -20.67 22.11
C ARG A 5 -8.22 -19.47 21.42
N ILE A 6 -7.54 -18.34 21.46
CA ILE A 6 -7.93 -17.11 20.78
C ILE A 6 -6.90 -16.82 19.69
N ARG A 7 -7.36 -16.65 18.45
CA ARG A 7 -6.50 -16.27 17.33
C ARG A 7 -7.01 -14.95 16.75
N ALA A 8 -6.10 -14.01 16.56
CA ALA A 8 -6.37 -12.75 15.89
C ALA A 8 -5.36 -12.55 14.77
N ARG A 9 -5.85 -12.15 13.60
CA ARG A 9 -5.02 -11.80 12.44
C ARG A 9 -5.13 -10.32 12.20
N LEU A 10 -4.01 -9.62 12.36
CA LEU A 10 -3.85 -8.21 12.05
C LEU A 10 -3.03 -8.08 10.75
N PRO A 11 -3.05 -6.93 10.07
CA PRO A 11 -2.11 -6.65 8.99
C PRO A 11 -0.68 -6.91 9.49
N GLN A 12 0.05 -7.79 8.79
CA GLN A 12 1.42 -8.21 9.10
C GLN A 12 1.65 -8.91 10.45
N LEU A 13 0.62 -9.25 11.24
CA LEU A 13 0.80 -9.83 12.57
C LEU A 13 -0.27 -10.89 12.87
N ASP A 14 0.17 -12.14 13.02
CA ASP A 14 -0.66 -13.21 13.56
C ASP A 14 -0.41 -13.33 15.08
N LEU A 15 -1.50 -13.29 15.85
CA LEU A 15 -1.52 -13.43 17.31
C LEU A 15 -2.26 -14.71 17.68
N GLU A 16 -1.64 -15.56 18.49
CA GLU A 16 -2.28 -16.74 19.06
C GLU A 16 -2.09 -16.74 20.58
N LEU A 17 -3.21 -16.73 21.31
CA LEU A 17 -3.27 -16.85 22.76
C LEU A 17 -3.86 -18.22 23.11
N GLN A 18 -3.13 -19.00 23.89
CA GLN A 18 -3.60 -20.26 24.45
C GLN A 18 -3.65 -20.14 25.96
N ILE A 19 -4.83 -20.37 26.53
CA ILE A 19 -5.09 -20.35 27.96
C ILE A 19 -5.48 -21.78 28.34
N GLY A 20 -4.75 -22.40 29.25
CA GLY A 20 -5.10 -23.73 29.73
C GLY A 20 -5.06 -23.83 31.24
N ARG A 21 -5.90 -24.71 31.78
CA ARG A 21 -6.00 -24.98 33.22
C ARG A 21 -5.65 -26.44 33.46
N ASP A 22 -4.59 -26.68 34.23
CA ASP A 22 -4.24 -28.03 34.69
C ASP A 22 -5.03 -28.33 35.97
N GLU A 23 -6.11 -29.09 35.84
CA GLU A 23 -6.97 -29.51 36.94
C GLU A 23 -6.26 -30.44 37.94
N ALA A 24 -5.19 -31.13 37.53
CA ALA A 24 -4.46 -32.03 38.41
C ALA A 24 -3.46 -31.30 39.33
N ARG A 25 -2.98 -30.13 38.92
CA ARG A 25 -2.00 -29.32 39.67
C ARG A 25 -2.52 -27.97 40.13
N GLY A 26 -3.74 -27.58 39.73
CA GLY A 26 -4.35 -26.30 40.07
C GLY A 26 -3.64 -25.09 39.43
N SER A 27 -2.81 -25.32 38.42
CA SER A 27 -2.00 -24.29 37.76
C SER A 27 -2.63 -23.83 36.46
N GLU A 28 -2.74 -22.50 36.28
CA GLU A 28 -3.09 -21.86 35.02
C GLU A 28 -1.83 -21.58 34.20
N TRP A 29 -1.88 -21.85 32.90
CA TRP A 29 -0.84 -21.48 31.96
C TRP A 29 -1.39 -20.61 30.85
N LEU A 30 -0.60 -19.61 30.45
CA LEU A 30 -0.89 -18.66 29.40
C LEU A 30 0.27 -18.68 28.40
N MET A 31 0.00 -18.98 27.14
CA MET A 31 0.99 -18.94 26.07
C MET A 31 0.58 -17.90 25.02
N LEU A 32 1.47 -16.94 24.77
CA LEU A 32 1.31 -15.88 23.77
C LEU A 32 2.30 -16.13 22.62
N SER A 33 1.78 -16.43 21.44
CA SER A 33 2.57 -16.57 20.22
C SER A 33 2.32 -15.37 19.31
N LEU A 34 3.39 -14.63 19.01
CA LEU A 34 3.38 -13.54 18.04
C LEU A 34 4.18 -13.96 16.81
N ARG A 35 3.55 -13.86 15.63
CA ARG A 35 4.22 -14.09 14.35
C ARG A 35 4.04 -12.86 13.47
N ALA A 36 5.06 -12.02 13.43
CA ALA A 36 5.13 -10.93 12.48
C ALA A 36 5.52 -11.48 11.10
N VAL A 37 4.75 -11.16 10.07
CA VAL A 37 5.12 -11.39 8.67
C VAL A 37 5.60 -10.04 8.14
N PRO A 38 6.92 -9.79 8.04
CA PRO A 38 7.41 -8.51 7.56
C PRO A 38 6.87 -8.29 6.14
N SER A 39 6.20 -7.17 5.89
CA SER A 39 5.79 -6.87 4.52
C SER A 39 7.03 -6.48 3.71
N PHE A 40 7.12 -7.01 2.50
CA PHE A 40 8.20 -6.65 1.57
C PHE A 40 8.22 -5.14 1.27
N VAL A 41 7.05 -4.49 1.34
CA VAL A 41 6.89 -3.05 1.15
C VAL A 41 7.55 -2.25 2.28
N GLU A 42 7.30 -2.62 3.54
CA GLU A 42 7.94 -1.96 4.69
C GLU A 42 9.44 -2.24 4.75
N ALA A 43 9.86 -3.45 4.39
CA ALA A 43 11.27 -3.79 4.27
C ALA A 43 11.95 -2.95 3.16
N ALA A 44 11.28 -2.73 2.03
CA ALA A 44 11.81 -1.91 0.93
C ALA A 44 11.97 -0.43 1.33
N GLN A 45 11.06 0.11 2.17
CA GLN A 45 11.19 1.47 2.69
C GLN A 45 12.45 1.67 3.53
N LEU A 46 12.94 0.63 4.21
CA LEU A 46 14.19 0.70 4.97
C LEU A 46 15.42 0.95 4.09
N PHE A 47 15.34 0.54 2.82
CA PHE A 47 16.39 0.71 1.82
C PHE A 47 16.11 1.86 0.86
N ASP A 48 15.07 2.66 1.08
CA ASP A 48 14.78 3.82 0.25
C ASP A 48 15.72 4.98 0.65
N PRO A 49 16.71 5.33 -0.20
CA PRO A 49 17.67 6.39 0.10
C PRO A 49 17.00 7.78 0.15
N PHE A 50 15.75 7.91 -0.29
CA PHE A 50 14.96 9.13 -0.27
C PHE A 50 13.86 9.12 0.80
N ALA A 51 13.80 8.10 1.67
CA ALA A 51 12.79 8.04 2.74
C ALA A 51 12.84 9.28 3.65
N TRP A 52 14.04 9.77 3.97
CA TRP A 52 14.22 10.98 4.76
C TRP A 52 13.66 12.23 4.06
N TRP A 53 13.75 12.28 2.73
CA TRP A 53 13.22 13.38 1.92
C TRP A 53 11.70 13.36 1.89
N GLN A 54 11.10 12.17 1.74
CA GLN A 54 9.65 12.00 1.82
C GLN A 54 9.12 12.42 3.19
N ALA A 55 9.81 12.05 4.27
CA ALA A 55 9.47 12.49 5.62
C ALA A 55 9.59 14.03 5.77
N ALA A 56 10.64 14.64 5.20
CA ALA A 56 10.82 16.09 5.21
C ALA A 56 9.70 16.83 4.45
N VAL A 57 9.26 16.29 3.31
CA VAL A 57 8.13 16.84 2.53
C VAL A 57 6.81 16.70 3.29
N ALA A 58 6.59 15.58 3.98
CA ALA A 58 5.39 15.38 4.80
C ALA A 58 5.29 16.38 5.96
N LEU A 59 6.44 16.73 6.56
CA LEU A 59 6.51 17.70 7.66
C LEU A 59 6.48 19.16 7.18
N ASN A 60 6.94 19.43 5.96
CA ASN A 60 6.92 20.76 5.37
C ASN A 60 6.45 20.69 3.90
N PRO A 61 5.14 20.85 3.65
CA PRO A 61 4.56 20.76 2.31
C PRO A 61 5.14 21.78 1.32
N TRP A 62 5.72 22.89 1.81
CA TRP A 62 6.36 23.90 0.96
C TRP A 62 7.64 23.39 0.29
N LEU A 63 8.26 22.32 0.82
CA LEU A 63 9.37 21.61 0.18
C LEU A 63 8.92 20.77 -1.03
N ALA A 64 7.62 20.54 -1.22
CA ALA A 64 7.10 19.89 -2.42
C ALA A 64 7.14 20.81 -3.66
N TRP A 65 7.11 22.13 -3.46
CA TRP A 65 7.09 23.13 -4.54
C TRP A 65 8.26 23.01 -5.53
N PRO A 66 9.54 22.89 -5.09
CA PRO A 66 10.67 22.71 -6.01
C PRO A 66 10.59 21.40 -6.82
N TRP A 67 9.92 20.35 -6.31
CA TRP A 67 9.75 19.10 -7.04
C TRP A 67 8.76 19.22 -8.21
N SER A 68 7.65 19.93 -8.00
CA SER A 68 6.72 20.28 -9.07
C SER A 68 7.35 21.19 -10.13
N ALA A 69 8.30 22.05 -9.75
CA ALA A 69 9.02 22.93 -10.67
C ALA A 69 10.07 22.20 -11.53
N MET A 70 10.62 21.07 -11.06
CA MET A 70 11.51 20.19 -11.84
C MET A 70 10.78 19.21 -12.76
N ARG A 71 9.44 19.19 -12.70
CA ARG A 71 8.64 18.43 -13.66
C ARG A 71 8.73 19.18 -14.99
N LEU A 72 9.73 18.84 -15.78
CA LEU A 72 9.90 19.33 -17.15
C LEU A 72 8.54 19.24 -17.85
N PRO A 73 8.07 20.31 -18.51
CA PRO A 73 6.88 20.21 -19.33
C PRO A 73 7.10 19.05 -20.29
N ALA A 74 6.09 18.18 -20.41
CA ALA A 74 6.15 17.07 -21.34
C ALA A 74 6.54 17.64 -22.72
N PRO A 75 7.54 17.05 -23.39
CA PRO A 75 8.06 17.64 -24.61
C PRO A 75 6.94 17.72 -25.65
N ALA A 76 6.94 18.77 -26.47
CA ALA A 76 5.82 19.14 -27.35
C ALA A 76 5.28 18.03 -28.26
N TRP A 77 6.05 16.95 -28.49
CA TRP A 77 5.64 15.76 -29.24
C TRP A 77 4.69 14.81 -28.47
N THR A 78 4.46 15.03 -27.18
CA THR A 78 3.48 14.26 -26.36
C THR A 78 2.06 14.79 -26.44
N LEU A 79 1.84 15.94 -27.09
CA LEU A 79 0.52 16.35 -27.55
C LEU A 79 0.16 15.47 -28.75
N ALA A 80 -0.32 14.25 -28.48
CA ALA A 80 -0.98 13.47 -29.50
C ALA A 80 -2.11 14.35 -30.08
N PRO A 81 -2.23 14.47 -31.41
CA PRO A 81 -3.40 15.11 -31.99
C PRO A 81 -4.62 14.37 -31.45
N ARG A 82 -5.52 15.12 -30.81
CA ARG A 82 -6.84 14.65 -30.44
C ARG A 82 -7.50 14.17 -31.73
N GLN A 83 -7.68 12.85 -31.86
CA GLN A 83 -8.45 12.23 -32.94
C GLN A 83 -9.94 12.46 -32.67
N ASP A 84 -10.35 13.71 -32.66
CA ASP A 84 -11.73 14.08 -32.83
C ASP A 84 -11.74 14.79 -34.19
N GLU A 85 -12.66 14.44 -35.08
CA GLU A 85 -12.80 14.91 -36.48
C GLU A 85 -12.16 14.04 -37.57
N ALA A 86 -12.51 12.75 -37.59
CA ALA A 86 -12.54 11.96 -38.84
C ALA A 86 -13.60 10.85 -38.72
N GLY A 87 -14.87 11.25 -38.65
CA GLY A 87 -15.96 10.28 -38.50
C GLY A 87 -17.34 10.73 -39.01
N GLU A 88 -17.46 11.86 -39.70
CA GLU A 88 -18.77 12.39 -40.09
C GLU A 88 -18.83 13.01 -41.49
N GLU A 89 -18.12 12.43 -42.48
CA GLU A 89 -18.37 12.77 -43.90
C GLU A 89 -18.53 11.56 -44.84
N ASP A 90 -18.58 10.32 -44.31
CA ASP A 90 -18.64 9.11 -45.16
C ASP A 90 -20.01 8.41 -45.17
N ILE A 91 -21.09 9.14 -44.87
CA ILE A 91 -22.48 8.59 -44.95
C ILE A 91 -23.30 9.26 -46.06
N ARG A 92 -22.76 10.28 -46.75
CA ARG A 92 -23.49 10.98 -47.84
C ARG A 92 -23.21 10.48 -49.26
N LEU A 93 -22.32 9.50 -49.45
CA LEU A 93 -21.99 8.97 -50.78
C LEU A 93 -22.68 7.64 -51.15
N LEU A 94 -23.54 7.10 -50.28
CA LEU A 94 -24.32 5.87 -50.57
C LEU A 94 -25.81 6.12 -50.84
N ARG A 95 -26.17 7.33 -51.30
CA ARG A 95 -27.51 7.62 -51.83
C ARG A 95 -27.43 8.66 -52.97
N ALA A 96 -27.03 8.21 -54.15
CA ALA A 96 -27.33 8.86 -55.42
C ALA A 96 -27.50 7.78 -56.49
#